data_AF-A0A951XF46-F1
#
_entry.id   AF-A0A951XF46-F1
#
_cell.length_a   1.000
_cell.length_b   1.000
_cell.length_c   1.000
_cell.angle_alpha   90.00
_cell.angle_beta   90.00
_cell.angle_gamma   90.00
#
_symmetry.space_group_name_H-M   'P 1'
#
loop_
_entity.id
_entity.type
_entity.pdbx_description
1 polymer ?
#
loop_
_entity_poly.entity_id
_entity_poly.type
_entity_poly.pdbx_seq_one_letter_code
_entity_poly.pdbx_strand_id
1 'polypeptide(L)'
;FYRYSCPDCKTELVLPFSCKSRLCLSCSRKKLFGWSVNLSQILDSNLSHDHITFTIPGKIQRLLFERGFQEVALNKLATILYQKEIRSTCGLNKNEELEWKAGILTTIHKSGNSLNYNPHLHMIATRDLVNIKTGELSERKFIAYGRFRILWREALLKFLRRQKILTREEEVSFRNLYKKGFHVYFQPITGTETDILFRTAEYMATGFFHNSQILHVDHEKLKITFQYRSWMEPGSRKKRYSILTMDLYEFMARMLFYLPDSHQKSIRYYGLYASAHRKNRLELDRRACSWSSGIENSFEKTPEFCPDCGREMNFSIIYSFQAGRVFRNIRKNFVLQKGYFRPVRGP
;
A
#
# COMPACT_ATOMS: atom_id res chain seq x y z
N PHE A 1 -7.60 -6.12 26.35
CA PHE A 1 -8.28 -6.57 25.12
C PHE A 1 -9.77 -6.35 25.28
N TYR A 2 -10.51 -6.22 24.19
CA TYR A 2 -11.97 -6.24 24.22
C TYR A 2 -12.46 -7.68 24.25
N ARG A 3 -13.53 -7.94 25.01
CA ARG A 3 -14.15 -9.25 25.12
C ARG A 3 -15.64 -9.11 24.84
N TYR A 4 -16.13 -9.90 23.91
CA TYR A 4 -17.56 -10.07 23.64
C TYR A 4 -17.93 -11.48 24.11
N SER A 5 -18.98 -11.60 24.91
CA SER A 5 -19.45 -12.90 25.44
C SER A 5 -20.93 -13.06 25.14
N CYS A 6 -21.31 -14.16 24.47
CA CYS A 6 -22.71 -14.48 24.28
C CYS A 6 -23.36 -14.83 25.63
N PRO A 7 -24.52 -14.27 25.99
CA PRO A 7 -25.21 -14.61 27.23
C PRO A 7 -25.75 -16.05 27.21
N ASP A 8 -26.12 -16.58 26.04
CA ASP A 8 -26.81 -17.86 25.90
C ASP A 8 -25.83 -19.04 25.78
N CYS A 9 -25.07 -19.11 24.69
CA CYS A 9 -24.17 -20.24 24.40
C CYS A 9 -22.75 -20.06 24.93
N LYS A 10 -22.47 -18.94 25.61
CA LYS A 10 -21.15 -18.57 26.16
C LYS A 10 -20.03 -18.46 25.13
N THR A 11 -20.29 -18.52 23.83
CA THR A 11 -19.27 -18.24 22.80
C THR A 11 -18.65 -16.86 23.04
N GLU A 12 -17.33 -16.77 22.99
CA GLU A 12 -16.58 -15.55 23.23
C GLU A 12 -15.77 -15.13 22.02
N LEU A 13 -15.65 -13.81 21.84
CA LEU A 13 -14.67 -13.21 20.97
C LEU A 13 -13.70 -12.37 21.79
N VAL A 14 -12.41 -12.66 21.64
CA VAL A 14 -11.33 -11.90 22.26
C VAL A 14 -10.65 -11.07 21.18
N LEU A 15 -10.71 -9.75 21.31
CA LEU A 15 -10.08 -8.81 20.39
C LEU A 15 -8.92 -8.08 21.09
N PRO A 16 -7.66 -8.49 20.84
CA PRO A 16 -6.48 -7.84 21.41
C PRO A 16 -6.40 -6.36 21.02
N PHE A 17 -5.78 -5.55 21.90
CA PHE A 17 -5.45 -4.18 21.54
C PHE A 17 -4.35 -4.17 20.47
N SER A 18 -4.33 -3.12 19.65
CA SER A 18 -3.33 -2.97 18.60
C SER A 18 -1.93 -2.97 19.18
N CYS A 19 -1.04 -3.81 18.65
CA CYS A 19 0.39 -3.77 18.96
C CYS A 19 1.11 -2.58 18.31
N LYS A 20 0.40 -1.81 17.46
CA LYS A 20 0.93 -0.66 16.67
C LYS A 20 2.09 -1.02 15.72
N SER A 21 2.49 -2.29 15.63
CA SER A 21 3.52 -2.78 14.73
C SER A 21 3.02 -2.80 13.29
N ARG A 22 3.91 -2.45 12.35
CA ARG A 22 3.70 -2.56 10.90
C ARG A 22 3.86 -4.00 10.39
N LEU A 23 4.55 -4.85 11.16
CA LEU A 23 4.76 -6.27 10.84
C LEU A 23 3.55 -7.13 11.24
N CYS A 24 2.75 -6.67 12.21
CA CYS A 24 1.51 -7.36 12.55
C CYS A 24 0.47 -7.08 11.46
N LEU A 25 0.22 -8.09 10.61
CA LEU A 25 -0.69 -7.97 9.47
C LEU A 25 -2.13 -7.64 9.89
N SER A 26 -2.59 -8.11 11.05
CA SER A 26 -3.91 -7.74 11.58
C SER A 26 -3.98 -6.25 11.94
N CYS A 27 -2.94 -5.72 12.59
CA CYS A 27 -2.87 -4.30 12.94
C CYS A 27 -2.67 -3.42 11.71
N SER A 28 -1.85 -3.86 10.75
CA SER A 28 -1.62 -3.15 9.49
C SER A 28 -2.89 -3.10 8.65
N ARG A 29 -3.64 -4.21 8.52
CA ARG A 29 -4.92 -4.25 7.79
C ARG A 29 -5.97 -3.34 8.41
N LYS A 30 -6.13 -3.34 9.73
CA LYS A 30 -7.03 -2.40 10.43
C LYS A 30 -6.64 -0.94 10.17
N LYS A 31 -5.33 -0.64 10.21
CA LYS A 31 -4.83 0.71 9.93
C LYS A 31 -5.05 1.12 8.48
N LEU A 32 -4.87 0.18 7.54
CA LEU A 32 -5.12 0.40 6.11
C LEU A 32 -6.61 0.68 5.84
N PHE A 33 -7.52 -0.05 6.49
CA PHE A 33 -8.95 0.20 6.38
C PHE A 33 -9.35 1.59 6.90
N GLY A 34 -8.92 1.97 8.11
CA GLY A 34 -9.19 3.33 8.60
C GLY A 34 -8.53 4.41 7.74
N TRP A 35 -7.39 4.10 7.12
CA TRP A 35 -6.74 5.00 6.16
C TRP A 35 -7.50 5.10 4.83
N SER A 36 -8.11 4.01 4.33
CA SER A 36 -8.88 4.01 3.09
C SER A 36 -10.21 4.76 3.23
N VAL A 37 -10.86 4.68 4.39
CA VAL A 37 -12.02 5.54 4.72
C VAL A 37 -11.62 7.03 4.67
N ASN A 38 -10.47 7.40 5.23
CA ASN A 38 -9.98 8.78 5.10
C ASN A 38 -9.54 9.13 3.66
N LEU A 39 -9.13 8.13 2.87
CA LEU A 39 -8.71 8.34 1.50
C LEU A 39 -9.89 8.72 0.60
N SER A 40 -11.11 8.24 0.88
CA SER A 40 -12.31 8.62 0.13
C SER A 40 -12.68 10.09 0.23
N GLN A 41 -12.22 10.76 1.29
CA GLN A 41 -12.35 12.21 1.46
C GLN A 41 -11.24 13.00 0.75
N ILE A 42 -10.17 12.32 0.28
CA ILE A 42 -9.00 12.97 -0.32
C ILE A 42 -9.00 12.78 -1.84
N LEU A 43 -9.26 11.57 -2.31
CA LEU A 43 -9.29 11.27 -3.73
C LEU A 43 -10.68 11.58 -4.28
N ASP A 44 -10.75 12.57 -5.17
CA ASP A 44 -11.96 12.88 -5.90
C ASP A 44 -12.20 11.82 -6.98
N SER A 45 -13.21 10.96 -6.76
CA SER A 45 -13.59 9.88 -7.67
C SER A 45 -14.26 10.35 -8.96
N ASN A 46 -14.63 11.63 -9.06
CA ASN A 46 -15.17 12.19 -10.31
C ASN A 46 -14.06 12.46 -11.33
N LEU A 47 -12.81 12.51 -10.89
CA LEU A 47 -11.65 12.68 -11.77
C LEU A 47 -11.17 11.33 -12.29
N SER A 48 -10.68 11.30 -13.52
CA SER A 48 -10.04 10.10 -14.07
C SER A 48 -8.64 9.90 -13.49
N HIS A 49 -8.31 8.67 -13.03
CA HIS A 49 -6.97 8.33 -12.52
C HIS A 49 -6.27 7.25 -13.33
N ASP A 50 -4.94 7.28 -13.23
CA ASP A 50 -4.06 6.18 -13.61
C ASP A 50 -3.28 5.67 -12.40
N HIS A 51 -3.11 4.35 -12.33
CA HIS A 51 -2.06 3.72 -11.54
C HIS A 51 -0.80 3.62 -12.38
N ILE A 52 0.25 4.31 -11.94
CA ILE A 52 1.51 4.45 -12.65
C ILE A 52 2.61 3.80 -11.83
N THR A 53 3.41 2.93 -12.45
CA THR A 53 4.55 2.29 -11.80
C THR A 53 5.85 2.67 -12.51
N PHE A 54 6.72 3.39 -11.81
CA PHE A 54 8.06 3.75 -12.28
C PHE A 54 9.06 2.72 -11.78
N THR A 55 9.75 2.06 -12.71
CA THR A 55 10.73 1.02 -12.39
C THR A 55 12.16 1.48 -12.66
N ILE A 56 13.13 0.81 -12.04
CA ILE A 56 14.57 1.03 -12.25
C ILE A 56 15.14 -0.25 -12.86
N PRO A 57 16.05 -0.22 -13.85
CA PRO A 57 16.69 -1.43 -14.36
C PRO A 57 17.61 -2.12 -13.32
N GLY A 58 17.66 -3.46 -13.35
CA GLY A 58 18.38 -4.27 -12.34
C GLY A 58 19.87 -3.91 -12.15
N LYS A 59 20.60 -3.57 -13.22
CA LYS A 59 22.01 -3.13 -13.11
C LYS A 59 22.14 -1.85 -12.28
N ILE A 60 21.19 -0.93 -12.42
CA ILE A 60 21.17 0.32 -11.65
C ILE A 60 20.71 0.03 -10.22
N GLN A 61 19.72 -0.85 -10.02
CA GLN A 61 19.27 -1.24 -8.67
C GLN A 61 20.43 -1.76 -7.81
N ARG A 62 21.26 -2.66 -8.35
CA ARG A 62 22.43 -3.18 -7.62
C ARG A 62 23.37 -2.05 -7.18
N LEU A 63 23.69 -1.14 -8.08
CA LEU A 63 24.52 0.02 -7.78
C LEU A 63 23.90 0.93 -6.71
N LEU A 64 22.58 1.17 -6.77
CA LEU A 64 21.87 1.96 -5.76
C LEU A 64 21.95 1.33 -4.37
N PHE A 65 21.82 0.01 -4.29
CA PHE A 65 21.98 -0.74 -3.04
C PHE A 65 23.39 -0.61 -2.48
N GLU A 66 24.41 -0.89 -3.31
CA GLU A 66 25.83 -0.82 -2.93
C GLU A 66 26.25 0.60 -2.49
N ARG A 67 25.61 1.65 -3.02
CA ARG A 67 25.90 3.06 -2.69
C ARG A 67 24.95 3.68 -1.66
N GLY A 68 24.10 2.88 -1.01
CA GLY A 68 23.23 3.35 0.08
C GLY A 68 22.21 4.42 -0.34
N PHE A 69 21.69 4.35 -1.56
CA PHE A 69 20.76 5.34 -2.10
C PHE A 69 19.43 5.38 -1.33
N GLN A 70 18.96 6.60 -1.02
CA GLN A 70 17.70 6.83 -0.31
C GLN A 70 16.52 6.88 -1.30
N GLU A 71 15.81 5.77 -1.48
CA GLU A 71 14.81 5.60 -2.54
C GLU A 71 13.56 6.45 -2.34
N VAL A 72 13.36 6.95 -1.13
CA VAL A 72 12.29 7.91 -0.79
C VAL A 72 12.34 9.15 -1.67
N ALA A 73 13.54 9.55 -2.13
CA ALA A 73 13.73 10.70 -3.01
C ALA A 73 13.00 10.56 -4.36
N LEU A 74 12.73 9.32 -4.80
CA LEU A 74 12.04 9.03 -6.05
C LEU A 74 10.59 9.54 -6.07
N ASN A 75 9.93 9.60 -4.90
CA ASN A 75 8.56 10.15 -4.81
C ASN A 75 8.50 11.58 -5.39
N LYS A 76 9.41 12.46 -4.95
CA LYS A 76 9.45 13.86 -5.40
C LYS A 76 9.83 13.95 -6.87
N LEU A 77 10.81 13.14 -7.31
CA LEU A 77 11.28 13.16 -8.69
C LEU A 77 10.17 12.79 -9.68
N ALA A 78 9.47 11.67 -9.43
CA ALA A 78 8.39 11.21 -10.31
C ALA A 78 7.19 12.16 -10.28
N THR A 79 6.83 12.70 -9.11
CA THR A 79 5.75 13.71 -9.00
C THR A 79 6.05 14.94 -9.84
N ILE A 80 7.27 15.50 -9.75
CA ILE A 80 7.67 16.67 -10.55
C ILE A 80 7.63 16.32 -12.05
N LEU A 81 8.14 15.15 -12.42
CA LEU A 81 8.16 14.68 -13.80
C LEU A 81 6.73 14.58 -14.37
N TYR A 82 5.83 13.91 -13.65
CA TYR A 82 4.45 13.73 -14.06
C TYR A 82 3.71 15.07 -14.15
N GLN A 83 3.76 15.89 -13.10
CA GLN A 83 3.10 17.18 -13.08
C GLN A 83 3.57 18.10 -14.22
N LYS A 84 4.89 18.12 -14.50
CA LYS A 84 5.46 18.91 -15.60
C LYS A 84 4.97 18.40 -16.96
N GLU A 85 5.02 17.09 -17.19
CA GLU A 85 4.64 16.52 -18.47
C GLU A 85 3.14 16.72 -18.75
N ILE A 86 2.27 16.49 -17.77
CA ILE A 86 0.83 16.72 -17.94
C ILE A 86 0.53 18.20 -18.22
N ARG A 87 1.18 19.14 -17.52
CA ARG A 87 1.00 20.58 -17.81
C ARG A 87 1.42 20.96 -19.22
N SER A 88 2.58 20.47 -19.67
CA SER A 88 3.11 20.80 -20.99
C SER A 88 2.20 20.39 -22.15
N THR A 89 1.24 19.52 -21.87
CA THR A 89 0.35 18.94 -22.87
C THR A 89 -1.09 19.45 -22.80
N CYS A 90 -1.40 20.27 -21.79
CA CYS A 90 -2.73 20.88 -21.62
C CYS A 90 -2.84 22.27 -22.25
N GLY A 91 -1.80 22.75 -22.96
CA GLY A 91 -1.84 24.04 -23.66
C GLY A 91 -2.09 25.24 -22.73
N LEU A 92 -1.70 25.14 -21.47
CA LEU A 92 -1.99 26.12 -20.43
C LEU A 92 -1.26 27.45 -20.69
N ASN A 93 -1.87 28.55 -20.24
CA ASN A 93 -1.19 29.84 -20.18
C ASN A 93 -0.03 29.77 -19.19
N LYS A 94 1.19 30.15 -19.63
CA LYS A 94 2.42 30.15 -18.82
C LYS A 94 2.26 30.91 -17.50
N ASN A 95 1.45 31.97 -17.48
CA ASN A 95 1.23 32.79 -16.30
C ASN A 95 0.36 32.11 -15.23
N GLU A 96 -0.43 31.09 -15.62
CA GLU A 96 -1.37 30.38 -14.75
C GLU A 96 -0.99 28.90 -14.56
N GLU A 97 0.03 28.39 -15.24
CA GLU A 97 0.48 26.99 -15.15
C GLU A 97 0.68 26.49 -13.70
N LEU A 98 1.06 27.39 -12.78
CA LEU A 98 1.25 27.04 -11.38
C LEU A 98 -0.06 26.74 -10.65
N GLU A 99 -1.20 27.25 -11.13
CA GLU A 99 -2.54 27.11 -10.55
C GLU A 99 -3.19 25.79 -10.95
N TRP A 100 -2.80 25.21 -12.08
CA TRP A 100 -3.30 23.92 -12.56
C TRP A 100 -2.52 22.76 -11.94
N LYS A 101 -3.20 21.89 -11.18
CA LYS A 101 -2.59 20.77 -10.44
C LYS A 101 -3.23 19.44 -10.81
N ALA A 102 -2.41 18.40 -10.89
CA ALA A 102 -2.90 17.03 -10.86
C ALA A 102 -3.07 16.61 -9.40
N GLY A 103 -4.04 15.75 -9.11
CA GLY A 103 -4.08 15.03 -7.84
C GLY A 103 -3.10 13.87 -7.89
N ILE A 104 -2.14 13.81 -6.96
CA ILE A 104 -1.08 12.79 -6.98
C ILE A 104 -0.92 12.15 -5.59
N LEU A 105 -0.94 10.82 -5.55
CA LEU A 105 -0.59 9.98 -4.41
C LEU A 105 0.55 9.06 -4.82
N THR A 106 1.59 8.95 -4.01
CA THR A 106 2.75 8.09 -4.30
C THR A 106 3.15 7.24 -3.12
N THR A 107 3.77 6.09 -3.39
CA THR A 107 4.43 5.24 -2.41
C THR A 107 5.62 4.54 -3.06
N ILE A 108 6.71 4.41 -2.30
CA ILE A 108 7.91 3.69 -2.72
C ILE A 108 7.88 2.28 -2.14
N HIS A 109 7.98 1.27 -3.00
CA HIS A 109 8.24 -0.11 -2.59
C HIS A 109 9.73 -0.37 -2.77
N LYS A 110 10.40 -0.89 -1.73
CA LYS A 110 11.85 -1.15 -1.75
C LYS A 110 12.18 -2.55 -2.29
N SER A 111 11.25 -3.49 -2.14
CA SER A 111 11.44 -4.90 -2.51
C SER A 111 10.53 -5.32 -3.65
N GLY A 112 10.98 -6.29 -4.44
CA GLY A 112 10.14 -7.01 -5.38
C GLY A 112 9.38 -8.15 -4.69
N ASN A 113 8.56 -8.87 -5.48
CA ASN A 113 7.71 -9.94 -4.97
C ASN A 113 8.49 -11.12 -4.34
N SER A 114 9.76 -11.31 -4.70
CA SER A 114 10.65 -12.34 -4.13
C SER A 114 11.51 -11.82 -2.97
N LEU A 115 11.16 -10.66 -2.38
CA LEU A 115 11.93 -9.99 -1.33
C LEU A 115 13.36 -9.62 -1.77
N ASN A 116 13.58 -9.42 -3.08
CA ASN A 116 14.82 -8.90 -3.64
C ASN A 116 14.82 -7.37 -3.65
N TYR A 117 15.99 -6.75 -3.57
CA TYR A 117 16.10 -5.29 -3.67
C TYR A 117 15.67 -4.86 -5.07
N ASN A 118 14.55 -4.16 -5.15
CA ASN A 118 13.93 -3.76 -6.41
C ASN A 118 13.07 -2.52 -6.15
N PRO A 119 13.70 -1.36 -5.92
CA PRO A 119 12.96 -0.15 -5.64
C PRO A 119 12.15 0.30 -6.85
N HIS A 120 10.84 0.46 -6.64
CA HIS A 120 9.91 0.94 -7.65
C HIS A 120 8.82 1.80 -7.02
N LEU A 121 8.46 2.86 -7.72
CA LEU A 121 7.50 3.84 -7.24
C LEU A 121 6.13 3.53 -7.84
N HIS A 122 5.13 3.38 -6.98
CA HIS A 122 3.74 3.42 -7.39
C HIS A 122 3.15 4.81 -7.20
N MET A 123 2.32 5.23 -8.15
CA MET A 123 1.64 6.51 -8.16
C MET A 123 0.19 6.31 -8.59
N ILE A 124 -0.75 6.93 -7.87
CA ILE A 124 -2.10 7.20 -8.38
C ILE A 124 -2.11 8.68 -8.74
N ALA A 125 -2.45 8.99 -9.98
CA ALA A 125 -2.51 10.38 -10.41
C ALA A 125 -3.72 10.66 -11.29
N THR A 126 -4.28 11.86 -11.18
CA THR A 126 -5.34 12.31 -12.09
C THR A 126 -4.77 12.50 -13.49
N ARG A 127 -5.56 12.19 -14.51
CA ARG A 127 -5.26 12.49 -15.91
C ARG A 127 -5.44 13.97 -16.22
N ASP A 128 -6.48 14.53 -15.61
CA ASP A 128 -6.89 15.92 -15.80
C ASP A 128 -6.20 16.82 -14.77
N LEU A 129 -6.10 18.09 -15.13
CA LEU A 129 -5.63 19.15 -14.24
C LEU A 129 -6.81 19.94 -13.72
N VAL A 130 -6.75 20.31 -12.45
CA VAL A 130 -7.73 21.19 -11.80
C VAL A 130 -7.07 22.52 -11.51
N ASN A 131 -7.70 23.61 -11.91
CA ASN A 131 -7.30 24.94 -11.45
C ASN A 131 -7.69 25.08 -9.97
N ILE A 132 -6.71 25.23 -9.09
CA ILE A 132 -6.96 25.27 -7.64
C ILE A 132 -7.66 26.54 -7.16
N LYS A 133 -7.75 27.60 -8.00
CA LYS A 133 -8.47 28.84 -7.69
C LYS A 133 -9.91 28.80 -8.17
N THR A 134 -10.12 28.44 -9.44
CA THR A 134 -11.44 28.49 -10.10
C THR A 134 -12.22 27.17 -9.96
N GLY A 135 -11.52 26.05 -9.77
CA GLY A 135 -12.11 24.70 -9.79
C GLY A 135 -12.32 24.14 -11.20
N GLU A 136 -11.92 24.87 -12.24
CA GLU A 136 -12.06 24.44 -13.63
C GLU A 136 -11.22 23.20 -13.93
N LEU A 137 -11.73 22.38 -14.85
CA LEU A 137 -11.08 21.17 -15.32
C LEU A 137 -10.44 21.42 -16.69
N SER A 138 -9.18 21.04 -16.83
CA SER A 138 -8.50 20.93 -18.12
C SER A 138 -8.43 19.44 -18.46
N GLU A 139 -9.45 19.00 -19.20
CA GLU A 139 -9.61 17.60 -19.60
C GLU A 139 -8.55 17.19 -20.61
N ARG A 140 -7.97 16.02 -20.39
CA ARG A 140 -6.96 15.47 -21.28
C ARG A 140 -7.45 14.21 -21.96
N LYS A 141 -7.56 14.27 -23.29
CA LYS A 141 -7.97 13.13 -24.13
C LYS A 141 -6.89 12.05 -24.29
N PHE A 142 -5.60 12.38 -24.17
CA PHE A 142 -4.51 11.43 -24.44
C PHE A 142 -3.21 11.72 -23.68
N ILE A 143 -2.64 10.70 -23.04
CA ILE A 143 -1.31 10.71 -22.43
C ILE A 143 -0.37 9.79 -23.22
N ALA A 144 0.73 10.34 -23.73
CA ALA A 144 1.73 9.58 -24.48
C ALA A 144 2.62 8.72 -23.55
N TYR A 145 2.11 7.58 -23.07
CA TYR A 145 2.80 6.72 -22.09
C TYR A 145 4.22 6.30 -22.51
N GLY A 146 4.47 6.10 -23.81
CA GLY A 146 5.81 5.75 -24.31
C GLY A 146 6.87 6.80 -24.02
N ARG A 147 6.49 8.09 -24.00
CA ARG A 147 7.39 9.22 -23.75
C ARG A 147 7.91 9.23 -22.31
N PHE A 148 7.08 8.79 -21.35
CA PHE A 148 7.47 8.69 -19.94
C PHE A 148 8.66 7.77 -19.71
N ARG A 149 8.90 6.77 -20.57
CA ARG A 149 10.07 5.90 -20.46
C ARG A 149 11.39 6.65 -20.63
N ILE A 150 11.44 7.53 -21.63
CA ILE A 150 12.61 8.37 -21.89
C ILE A 150 12.73 9.43 -20.80
N LEU A 151 11.64 10.14 -20.51
CA LEU A 151 11.61 11.19 -19.49
C LEU A 151 12.04 10.67 -18.11
N TRP A 152 11.58 9.48 -17.73
CA TRP A 152 11.96 8.85 -16.46
C TRP A 152 13.44 8.48 -16.43
N ARG A 153 13.98 7.89 -17.51
CA ARG A 153 15.42 7.64 -17.64
C ARG A 153 16.23 8.92 -17.46
N GLU A 154 15.89 9.96 -18.22
CA GLU A 154 16.59 11.23 -18.18
C GLU A 154 16.55 11.88 -16.81
N ALA A 155 15.37 11.93 -16.19
CA ALA A 155 15.19 12.52 -14.88
C ALA A 155 15.97 11.74 -13.81
N LEU A 156 15.90 10.41 -13.82
CA LEU A 156 16.58 9.57 -12.84
C LEU A 156 18.08 9.63 -12.98
N LEU A 157 18.64 9.45 -14.19
CA LEU A 157 20.09 9.49 -14.41
C LEU A 157 20.69 10.85 -14.01
N LYS A 158 20.06 11.96 -14.42
CA LYS A 158 20.50 13.31 -14.04
C LYS A 158 20.38 13.54 -12.54
N PHE A 159 19.32 13.03 -11.91
CA PHE A 159 19.12 13.12 -10.47
C PHE A 159 20.23 12.37 -9.73
N LEU A 160 20.50 11.11 -10.10
CA LEU A 160 21.55 10.30 -9.48
C LEU A 160 22.94 10.91 -9.66
N ARG A 161 23.26 11.47 -10.83
CA ARG A 161 24.52 12.22 -11.03
C ARG A 161 24.60 13.43 -10.11
N ARG A 162 23.53 14.22 -9.98
CA ARG A 162 23.50 15.39 -9.08
C ARG A 162 23.66 15.00 -7.61
N GLN A 163 23.16 13.84 -7.22
CA GLN A 163 23.35 13.28 -5.89
C GLN A 163 24.73 12.62 -5.70
N LYS A 164 25.63 12.69 -6.70
CA LYS A 164 26.94 12.02 -6.71
C LYS A 164 26.86 10.50 -6.53
N ILE A 165 25.69 9.91 -6.81
CA ILE A 165 25.49 8.45 -6.81
C ILE A 165 25.99 7.85 -8.11
N LEU A 166 25.98 8.59 -9.22
CA LEU A 166 26.57 8.18 -10.50
C LEU A 166 27.69 9.12 -10.92
N THR A 167 28.73 8.53 -11.53
CA THR A 167 29.74 9.25 -12.31
C THR A 167 29.17 9.69 -13.66
N ARG A 168 29.90 10.55 -14.37
CA ARG A 168 29.48 11.00 -15.71
C ARG A 168 29.56 9.85 -16.72
N GLU A 169 30.59 9.02 -16.60
CA GLU A 169 30.84 7.86 -17.43
C GLU A 169 29.71 6.84 -17.27
N GLU A 170 29.29 6.56 -16.03
CA GLU A 170 28.14 5.70 -15.74
C GLU A 170 26.83 6.28 -16.28
N GLU A 171 26.60 7.58 -16.15
CA GLU A 171 25.40 8.24 -16.71
C GLU A 171 25.30 8.00 -18.22
N VAL A 172 26.40 8.22 -18.96
CA VAL A 172 26.47 8.02 -20.41
C VAL A 172 26.32 6.55 -20.77
N SER A 173 27.00 5.66 -20.04
CA SER A 173 26.91 4.21 -20.25
C SER A 173 25.47 3.69 -20.07
N PHE A 174 24.79 4.07 -18.98
CA PHE A 174 23.40 3.66 -18.75
C PHE A 174 22.43 4.27 -19.76
N ARG A 175 22.66 5.51 -20.18
CA ARG A 175 21.88 6.14 -21.26
C ARG A 175 22.00 5.36 -22.57
N ASN A 176 23.20 4.92 -22.91
CA ASN A 176 23.47 4.12 -24.11
C ASN A 176 22.94 2.69 -24.01
N LEU A 177 23.01 2.07 -22.82
CA LEU A 177 22.48 0.73 -22.60
C LEU A 177 20.94 0.71 -22.68
N TYR A 178 20.29 1.73 -22.13
CA TYR A 178 18.83 1.84 -22.06
C TYR A 178 18.28 2.89 -23.05
N LYS A 179 18.62 2.78 -24.34
CA LYS A 179 18.21 3.74 -25.39
C LYS A 179 16.69 3.96 -25.46
N LYS A 180 15.90 2.90 -25.22
CA LYS A 180 14.43 2.91 -25.22
C LYS A 180 13.80 3.42 -23.91
N GLY A 181 14.60 3.91 -22.96
CA GLY A 181 14.13 4.45 -21.69
C GLY A 181 13.95 3.38 -20.61
N PHE A 182 13.54 3.82 -19.42
CA PHE A 182 13.21 2.94 -18.29
C PHE A 182 11.72 2.59 -18.32
N HIS A 183 11.37 1.39 -17.87
CA HIS A 183 9.97 0.96 -17.95
C HIS A 183 9.10 1.77 -16.98
N VAL A 184 8.04 2.36 -17.53
CA VAL A 184 6.94 2.99 -16.79
C VAL A 184 5.65 2.33 -17.26
N TYR A 185 4.88 1.79 -16.32
CA TYR A 185 3.60 1.15 -16.60
C TYR A 185 2.48 2.10 -16.24
N PHE A 186 1.52 2.28 -17.13
CA PHE A 186 0.30 3.04 -16.90
C PHE A 186 -0.87 2.08 -16.97
N GLN A 187 -1.66 2.05 -15.90
CA GLN A 187 -2.90 1.29 -15.83
C GLN A 187 -4.03 2.27 -15.53
N PRO A 188 -4.90 2.52 -16.51
CA PRO A 188 -6.18 3.18 -16.27
C PRO A 188 -6.91 2.56 -15.09
N ILE A 189 -7.30 3.39 -14.13
CA ILE A 189 -8.25 3.00 -13.08
C ILE A 189 -9.64 3.25 -13.68
N THR A 190 -10.16 2.23 -14.35
CA THR A 190 -11.46 2.27 -15.03
C THR A 190 -12.51 1.68 -14.10
N GLY A 191 -13.44 2.50 -13.65
CA GLY A 191 -14.56 2.09 -12.81
C GLY A 191 -15.36 3.30 -12.38
N THR A 192 -16.68 3.19 -12.45
CA THR A 192 -17.63 4.14 -11.82
C THR A 192 -17.76 3.87 -10.32
N GLU A 193 -17.33 2.69 -9.87
CA GLU A 193 -17.29 2.30 -8.47
C GLU A 193 -16.05 2.88 -7.78
N THR A 194 -16.30 3.77 -6.82
CA THR A 194 -15.32 4.34 -5.88
C THR A 194 -14.38 3.28 -5.27
N ASP A 195 -14.88 2.05 -5.10
CA ASP A 195 -14.16 0.90 -4.57
C ASP A 195 -12.91 0.49 -5.35
N ILE A 196 -12.83 0.69 -6.67
CA ILE A 196 -11.65 0.26 -7.45
C ILE A 196 -10.45 1.18 -7.17
N LEU A 197 -10.70 2.49 -7.07
CA LEU A 197 -9.68 3.47 -6.73
C LEU A 197 -9.11 3.23 -5.33
N PHE A 198 -9.98 2.98 -4.35
CA PHE A 198 -9.57 2.72 -2.97
C PHE A 198 -8.88 1.37 -2.82
N ARG A 199 -9.36 0.29 -3.45
CA ARG A 199 -8.67 -1.00 -3.47
C ARG A 199 -7.27 -0.90 -4.08
N THR A 200 -7.11 -0.12 -5.15
CA THR A 200 -5.79 0.13 -5.76
C THR A 200 -4.86 0.84 -4.79
N ALA A 201 -5.36 1.85 -4.08
CA ALA A 201 -4.58 2.58 -3.09
C ALA A 201 -4.21 1.73 -1.86
N GLU A 202 -5.12 0.88 -1.37
CA GLU A 202 -4.85 -0.09 -0.31
C GLU A 202 -3.78 -1.09 -0.70
N TYR A 203 -3.87 -1.64 -1.92
CA TYR A 203 -2.87 -2.54 -2.46
C TYR A 203 -1.49 -1.89 -2.49
N MET A 204 -1.41 -0.65 -3.01
CA MET A 204 -0.18 0.16 -3.01
C MET A 204 0.34 0.43 -1.59
N ALA A 205 -0.52 0.60 -0.61
CA ALA A 205 -0.14 0.92 0.76
C ALA A 205 0.39 -0.29 1.56
N THR A 206 0.04 -1.51 1.18
CA THR A 206 0.36 -2.75 1.91
C THR A 206 1.81 -3.21 1.70
N GLY A 207 2.34 -3.00 0.48
CA GLY A 207 3.76 -2.77 0.20
C GLY A 207 4.80 -3.88 0.33
N PHE A 208 4.62 -4.94 1.13
CA PHE A 208 5.80 -5.78 1.46
C PHE A 208 5.63 -7.30 1.42
N PHE A 209 4.53 -7.87 1.89
CA PHE A 209 4.32 -9.33 1.85
C PHE A 209 2.91 -9.66 2.36
N HIS A 210 2.22 -10.63 1.75
CA HIS A 210 0.89 -11.07 2.20
C HIS A 210 0.95 -12.50 2.75
N ASN A 211 0.23 -12.79 3.84
CA ASN A 211 0.22 -14.13 4.45
C ASN A 211 -0.17 -15.25 3.48
N SER A 212 -1.04 -14.97 2.51
CA SER A 212 -1.45 -15.94 1.49
C SER A 212 -0.31 -16.34 0.53
N GLN A 213 0.84 -15.70 0.61
CA GLN A 213 2.05 -16.10 -0.12
C GLN A 213 2.77 -17.25 0.58
N ILE A 214 2.66 -17.39 1.90
CA ILE A 214 3.32 -18.46 2.65
C ILE A 214 2.64 -19.78 2.32
N LEU A 215 3.42 -20.74 1.82
CA LEU A 215 2.96 -22.09 1.54
C LEU A 215 3.27 -23.03 2.70
N HIS A 216 4.46 -22.92 3.28
CA HIS A 216 4.92 -23.79 4.35
C HIS A 216 6.01 -23.12 5.21
N VAL A 217 6.03 -23.44 6.50
CA VAL A 217 7.08 -23.06 7.45
C VAL A 217 7.54 -24.33 8.15
N ASP A 218 8.81 -24.70 7.94
CA ASP A 218 9.48 -25.80 8.62
C ASP A 218 10.26 -25.22 9.81
N HIS A 219 9.74 -25.44 11.02
CA HIS A 219 10.32 -24.93 12.25
C HIS A 219 11.53 -25.74 12.73
N GLU A 220 11.69 -26.99 12.29
CA GLU A 220 12.82 -27.83 12.66
C GLU A 220 14.06 -27.47 11.83
N LYS A 221 13.87 -27.34 10.51
CA LYS A 221 14.93 -26.94 9.57
C LYS A 221 15.09 -25.42 9.44
N LEU A 222 14.23 -24.66 10.12
CA LEU A 222 14.19 -23.20 10.08
C LEU A 222 14.12 -22.68 8.64
N LYS A 223 13.19 -23.24 7.85
CA LYS A 223 12.95 -22.84 6.45
C LYS A 223 11.54 -22.30 6.25
N ILE A 224 11.42 -21.33 5.36
CA ILE A 224 10.12 -20.82 4.90
C ILE A 224 10.03 -20.98 3.39
N THR A 225 8.86 -21.43 2.93
CA THR A 225 8.52 -21.56 1.52
C THR A 225 7.33 -20.67 1.20
N PHE A 226 7.49 -19.78 0.22
CA PHE A 226 6.43 -18.89 -0.23
C PHE A 226 6.36 -18.78 -1.75
N GLN A 227 5.16 -18.51 -2.26
CA GLN A 227 4.91 -18.23 -3.66
C GLN A 227 4.88 -16.73 -3.94
N TYR A 228 5.35 -16.34 -5.12
CA TYR A 228 5.32 -14.97 -5.55
C TYR A 228 5.08 -14.88 -7.06
N ARG A 229 4.49 -13.77 -7.52
CA ARG A 229 4.24 -13.56 -8.95
C ARG A 229 5.56 -13.32 -9.67
N SER A 230 5.87 -14.17 -10.65
CA SER A 230 7.06 -14.08 -11.47
C SER A 230 6.80 -13.32 -12.77
N TRP A 231 7.85 -13.13 -13.58
CA TRP A 231 7.78 -12.44 -14.86
C TRP A 231 6.76 -13.11 -15.79
N MET A 232 5.96 -12.30 -16.48
CA MET A 232 5.08 -12.78 -17.55
C MET A 232 5.89 -12.88 -18.84
N GLU A 233 5.78 -14.01 -19.53
CA GLU A 233 6.34 -14.15 -20.87
C GLU A 233 5.62 -13.19 -21.85
N PRO A 234 6.35 -12.55 -22.78
CA PRO A 234 5.72 -11.74 -23.82
C PRO A 234 4.68 -12.57 -24.58
N GLY A 235 3.44 -12.06 -24.67
CA GLY A 235 2.34 -12.72 -25.40
C GLY A 235 1.42 -13.61 -24.56
N SER A 236 1.77 -13.92 -23.30
CA SER A 236 0.89 -14.66 -22.39
C SER A 236 0.18 -13.75 -21.40
N ARG A 237 -1.15 -13.79 -21.36
CA ARG A 237 -1.96 -13.13 -20.31
C ARG A 237 -2.03 -13.95 -19.01
N LYS A 238 -1.43 -15.14 -18.94
CA LYS A 238 -1.48 -15.99 -17.74
C LYS A 238 -0.51 -15.48 -16.68
N LYS A 239 -1.01 -15.26 -15.46
CA LYS A 239 -0.20 -14.96 -14.28
C LYS A 239 0.62 -16.21 -13.93
N ARG A 240 1.95 -16.11 -13.93
CA ARG A 240 2.84 -17.15 -13.41
C ARG A 240 3.24 -16.84 -11.98
N TYR A 241 3.39 -17.92 -11.21
CA TYR A 241 3.89 -17.89 -9.85
C TYR A 241 5.13 -18.76 -9.76
N SER A 242 6.10 -18.32 -8.98
CA SER A 242 7.30 -19.07 -8.65
C SER A 242 7.32 -19.31 -7.15
N ILE A 243 7.94 -20.42 -6.74
CA ILE A 243 8.11 -20.79 -5.34
C ILE A 243 9.55 -20.50 -4.94
N LEU A 244 9.74 -19.95 -3.75
CA LEU A 244 11.05 -19.73 -3.15
C LEU A 244 11.07 -20.30 -1.75
N THR A 245 12.07 -21.13 -1.47
CA THR A 245 12.40 -21.62 -0.14
C THR A 245 13.69 -20.94 0.31
N MET A 246 13.70 -20.38 1.51
CA MET A 246 14.88 -19.73 2.09
C MET A 246 14.98 -19.98 3.59
N ASP A 247 16.11 -19.59 4.16
CA ASP A 247 16.30 -19.59 5.60
C ASP A 247 15.29 -18.66 6.31
N LEU A 248 14.74 -19.12 7.43
CA LEU A 248 13.74 -18.37 8.19
C LEU A 248 14.33 -17.07 8.73
N TYR A 249 15.59 -17.07 9.18
CA TYR A 249 16.24 -15.85 9.66
C TYR A 249 16.61 -14.91 8.52
N GLU A 250 17.00 -15.44 7.36
CA GLU A 250 17.18 -14.62 6.15
C GLU A 250 15.88 -13.93 5.73
N PHE A 251 14.76 -14.66 5.75
CA PHE A 251 13.44 -14.08 5.50
C PHE A 251 13.11 -12.96 6.50
N MET A 252 13.32 -13.19 7.79
CA MET A 252 13.09 -12.18 8.83
C MET A 252 13.99 -10.95 8.63
N ALA A 253 15.27 -11.16 8.33
CA ALA A 253 16.22 -10.08 8.07
C ALA A 253 15.79 -9.24 6.85
N ARG A 254 15.36 -9.88 5.76
CA ARG A 254 14.83 -9.18 4.58
C ARG A 254 13.56 -8.39 4.92
N MET A 255 12.61 -8.98 5.65
CA MET A 255 11.38 -8.30 6.08
C MET A 255 11.67 -7.07 6.95
N LEU A 256 12.65 -7.17 7.86
CA LEU A 256 13.10 -6.05 8.70
C LEU A 256 13.84 -4.98 7.91
N PHE A 257 14.73 -5.37 7.00
CA PHE A 257 15.50 -4.45 6.16
C PHE A 257 14.61 -3.52 5.33
N TYR A 258 13.51 -4.06 4.81
CA TYR A 258 12.57 -3.28 4.01
C TYR A 258 11.51 -2.54 4.82
N LEU A 259 11.42 -2.81 6.12
CA LEU A 259 10.49 -2.11 6.99
C LEU A 259 10.89 -0.62 7.03
N PRO A 260 9.97 0.32 6.72
CA PRO A 260 10.33 1.73 6.77
C PRO A 260 10.56 2.17 8.21
N ASP A 261 11.46 3.16 8.38
CA ASP A 261 11.85 3.67 9.69
C ASP A 261 10.66 4.21 10.48
N SER A 262 10.85 4.33 11.79
CA SER A 262 9.84 4.95 12.65
C SER A 262 9.48 6.34 12.13
N HIS A 263 8.19 6.65 12.15
CA HIS A 263 7.61 7.90 11.63
C HIS A 263 7.81 8.17 10.12
N GLN A 264 8.55 7.33 9.38
CA GLN A 264 8.67 7.46 7.94
C GLN A 264 7.31 7.19 7.29
N LYS A 265 6.81 8.21 6.57
CA LYS A 265 5.58 8.12 5.78
C LYS A 265 5.90 7.45 4.44
N SER A 266 5.33 6.26 4.22
CA SER A 266 5.41 5.53 2.95
C SER A 266 4.57 6.21 1.87
N ILE A 267 3.36 6.65 2.23
CA ILE A 267 2.41 7.29 1.32
C ILE A 267 2.55 8.81 1.40
N ARG A 268 2.61 9.45 0.23
CA ARG A 268 2.78 10.89 0.08
C ARG A 268 1.76 11.46 -0.89
N TYR A 269 1.20 12.61 -0.54
CA TYR A 269 0.19 13.33 -1.30
C TYR A 269 0.78 14.61 -1.88
N TYR A 270 0.45 14.91 -3.13
CA TYR A 270 0.94 16.07 -3.88
C TYR A 270 -0.15 16.68 -4.75
N GLY A 271 0.11 17.90 -5.23
CA GLY A 271 -0.81 18.65 -6.08
C GLY A 271 -2.17 18.82 -5.40
N LEU A 272 -3.25 18.49 -6.10
CA LEU A 272 -4.62 18.65 -5.59
C LEU A 272 -4.86 17.89 -4.27
N TYR A 273 -4.20 16.75 -4.06
CA TYR A 273 -4.38 15.92 -2.86
C TYR A 273 -3.52 16.36 -1.66
N ALA A 274 -2.66 17.36 -1.84
CA ALA A 274 -1.90 17.95 -0.74
C ALA A 274 -2.84 18.65 0.26
N SER A 275 -2.48 18.63 1.54
CA SER A 275 -3.35 19.14 2.62
C SER A 275 -3.76 20.61 2.47
N ALA A 276 -2.94 21.44 1.83
CA ALA A 276 -3.20 22.86 1.62
C ALA A 276 -4.39 23.14 0.67
N HIS A 277 -4.79 22.16 -0.12
CA HIS A 277 -5.87 22.30 -1.11
C HIS A 277 -7.12 21.49 -0.75
N ARG A 278 -7.15 20.89 0.45
CA ARG A 278 -8.32 20.16 0.95
C ARG A 278 -9.31 21.16 1.55
N LYS A 279 -10.35 21.53 0.80
CA LYS A 279 -11.51 22.24 1.35
C LYS A 279 -12.28 21.25 2.24
N ASN A 280 -12.46 21.61 3.52
CA ASN A 280 -13.18 20.88 4.56
C ASN A 280 -12.57 19.52 4.99
N ARG A 281 -11.92 19.51 6.15
CA ARG A 281 -11.83 18.31 6.97
C ARG A 281 -13.20 18.09 7.61
N LEU A 282 -14.09 17.36 6.94
CA LEU A 282 -15.21 16.75 7.66
C LEU A 282 -14.61 15.87 8.77
N GLU A 283 -15.13 15.98 9.99
CA GLU A 283 -14.69 15.11 11.07
C GLU A 283 -14.89 13.65 10.61
N LEU A 284 -13.79 12.88 10.61
CA LEU A 284 -13.85 11.45 10.39
C LEU A 284 -14.77 10.85 11.45
N ASP A 285 -15.92 10.32 11.03
CA ASP A 285 -16.76 9.55 11.92
C ASP A 285 -15.96 8.33 12.42
N ARG A 286 -15.57 8.38 13.69
CA ARG A 286 -14.80 7.32 14.33
C ARG A 286 -15.58 6.01 14.37
N ARG A 287 -16.92 6.05 14.29
CA ARG A 287 -17.78 4.87 14.17
C ARG A 287 -17.61 4.18 12.82
N ALA A 288 -17.57 4.93 11.72
CA ALA A 288 -17.32 4.40 10.37
C ALA A 288 -15.94 3.72 10.22
N CYS A 289 -14.96 4.09 11.05
CA CYS A 289 -13.62 3.47 11.10
C CYS A 289 -13.48 2.39 12.20
N SER A 290 -14.58 1.95 12.82
CA SER A 290 -14.55 0.98 13.91
C SER A 290 -14.11 -0.42 13.41
N TRP A 291 -13.69 -1.28 14.34
CA TRP A 291 -13.38 -2.66 13.98
C TRP A 291 -14.63 -3.43 13.53
N SER A 292 -15.80 -3.18 14.14
CA SER A 292 -17.04 -3.84 13.75
C SER A 292 -17.44 -3.47 12.33
N SER A 293 -17.44 -2.18 11.99
CA SER A 293 -17.70 -1.71 10.62
C SER A 293 -16.72 -2.30 9.60
N GLY A 294 -15.44 -2.48 9.96
CA GLY A 294 -14.46 -3.12 9.08
C GLY A 294 -14.75 -4.60 8.83
N ILE A 295 -15.23 -5.33 9.85
CA ILE A 295 -15.63 -6.74 9.72
C ILE A 295 -16.91 -6.87 8.90
N GLU A 296 -17.90 -6.02 9.14
CA GLU A 296 -19.15 -5.98 8.37
C GLU A 296 -18.88 -5.75 6.89
N ASN A 297 -18.08 -4.72 6.55
CA ASN A 297 -17.74 -4.44 5.16
C ASN A 297 -16.92 -5.55 4.49
N SER A 298 -16.11 -6.31 5.24
CA SER A 298 -15.22 -7.32 4.65
C SER A 298 -15.84 -8.71 4.56
N PHE A 299 -16.77 -9.03 5.45
CA PHE A 299 -17.28 -10.40 5.65
C PHE A 299 -18.80 -10.48 5.71
N GLU A 300 -19.51 -9.36 5.56
CA GLU A 300 -20.97 -9.26 5.68
C GLU A 300 -21.48 -9.86 6.99
N LYS A 301 -20.70 -9.67 8.06
CA LYS A 301 -20.99 -10.20 9.40
C LYS A 301 -20.90 -9.09 10.42
N THR A 302 -21.94 -8.94 11.23
CA THR A 302 -21.93 -8.05 12.40
C THR A 302 -21.30 -8.78 13.58
N PRO A 303 -20.08 -8.40 14.00
CA PRO A 303 -19.38 -9.13 15.04
C PRO A 303 -19.95 -8.95 16.45
N GLU A 304 -20.92 -8.05 16.60
CA GLU A 304 -21.63 -7.79 17.85
C GLU A 304 -22.68 -8.88 18.14
N PHE A 305 -23.06 -9.67 17.13
CA PHE A 305 -23.94 -10.82 17.27
C PHE A 305 -23.15 -12.13 17.32
N CYS A 306 -23.63 -13.06 18.13
CA CYS A 306 -23.05 -14.38 18.28
C CYS A 306 -23.18 -15.18 16.96
N PRO A 307 -22.09 -15.79 16.45
CA PRO A 307 -22.13 -16.54 15.20
C PRO A 307 -22.91 -17.87 15.31
N ASP A 308 -23.19 -18.34 16.53
CA ASP A 308 -23.80 -19.65 16.76
C ASP A 308 -25.32 -19.53 17.03
N CYS A 309 -25.77 -18.52 17.77
CA CYS A 309 -27.19 -18.34 18.12
C CYS A 309 -27.80 -17.00 17.65
N GLY A 310 -27.01 -16.09 17.08
CA GLY A 310 -27.50 -14.79 16.59
C GLY A 310 -27.82 -13.76 17.68
N ARG A 311 -27.63 -14.08 18.97
CA ARG A 311 -27.85 -13.14 20.09
C ARG A 311 -26.77 -12.08 20.17
N GLU A 312 -27.13 -10.85 20.53
CA GLU A 312 -26.19 -9.78 20.82
C GLU A 312 -25.24 -10.19 21.97
N MET A 313 -23.95 -9.92 21.81
CA MET A 313 -22.91 -10.31 22.74
C MET A 313 -22.61 -9.19 23.74
N ASN A 314 -22.39 -9.56 25.01
CA ASN A 314 -22.03 -8.62 26.05
C ASN A 314 -20.58 -8.14 25.88
N PHE A 315 -20.39 -6.84 25.69
CA PHE A 315 -19.08 -6.20 25.56
C PHE A 315 -18.45 -5.88 26.93
N SER A 316 -17.15 -6.14 27.06
CA SER A 316 -16.34 -5.75 28.22
C SER A 316 -14.90 -5.43 27.84
N ILE A 317 -14.24 -4.61 28.64
CA ILE A 317 -12.83 -4.24 28.48
C ILE A 317 -12.01 -4.95 29.55
N ILE A 318 -11.05 -5.78 29.13
CA ILE A 318 -10.10 -6.43 30.03
C ILE A 318 -8.77 -5.68 30.01
N TYR A 319 -8.42 -5.08 31.14
CA TYR A 319 -7.16 -4.33 31.29
C TYR A 319 -5.95 -5.26 31.45
N SER A 320 -4.75 -4.73 31.20
CA SER A 320 -3.49 -5.49 31.18
C SER A 320 -3.23 -6.27 32.46
N PHE A 321 -3.53 -5.69 33.62
CA PHE A 321 -3.34 -6.33 34.93
C PHE A 321 -4.23 -7.56 35.17
N GLN A 322 -5.36 -7.69 34.45
CA GLN A 322 -6.22 -8.89 34.50
C GLN A 322 -6.04 -9.82 33.30
N ALA A 323 -5.46 -9.32 32.21
CA ALA A 323 -5.41 -10.01 30.92
C ALA A 323 -4.81 -11.42 31.02
N GLY A 324 -3.69 -11.59 31.72
CA GLY A 324 -3.03 -12.89 31.87
C GLY A 324 -3.85 -13.92 32.63
N ARG A 325 -4.64 -13.50 33.65
CA ARG A 325 -5.55 -14.40 34.39
C ARG A 325 -6.73 -14.81 33.51
N VAL A 326 -7.38 -13.83 32.88
CA VAL A 326 -8.57 -14.07 32.03
C VAL A 326 -8.21 -14.95 30.84
N PHE A 327 -7.10 -14.67 30.17
CA PHE A 327 -6.69 -15.44 28.98
C PHE A 327 -6.30 -16.89 29.31
N ARG A 328 -5.67 -17.13 30.47
CA ARG A 328 -5.42 -18.51 30.96
C ARG A 328 -6.73 -19.26 31.21
N ASN A 329 -7.75 -18.60 31.77
CA ASN A 329 -9.06 -19.20 31.97
C ASN A 329 -9.74 -19.56 30.64
N ILE A 330 -9.69 -18.65 29.66
CA ILE A 330 -10.24 -18.89 28.32
C ILE A 330 -9.56 -20.10 27.67
N ARG A 331 -8.22 -20.15 27.69
CA ARG A 331 -7.48 -21.30 27.13
C ARG A 331 -7.79 -22.64 27.79
N LYS A 332 -8.18 -22.64 29.07
CA LYS A 332 -8.50 -23.86 29.82
C LYS A 332 -9.91 -24.37 29.49
N ASN A 333 -10.87 -23.47 29.34
CA ASN A 333 -12.29 -23.81 29.29
C ASN A 333 -12.90 -23.71 27.89
N PHE A 334 -12.19 -23.16 26.91
CA PHE A 334 -12.69 -22.90 25.56
C PHE A 334 -11.73 -23.42 24.48
N VAL A 335 -12.30 -23.76 23.33
CA VAL A 335 -11.58 -24.12 22.10
C VAL A 335 -11.72 -22.98 21.09
N LEU A 336 -10.61 -22.57 20.48
CA LEU A 336 -10.64 -21.58 19.40
C LEU A 336 -11.07 -22.25 18.09
N GLN A 337 -12.21 -21.84 17.56
CA GLN A 337 -12.75 -22.34 16.29
C GLN A 337 -13.25 -21.17 15.43
N LYS A 338 -12.76 -21.06 14.20
CA LYS A 338 -13.12 -20.00 13.25
C LYS A 338 -13.04 -18.57 13.84
N GLY A 339 -12.08 -18.33 14.75
CA GLY A 339 -11.87 -17.02 15.38
C GLY A 339 -12.67 -16.76 16.67
N TYR A 340 -13.52 -17.69 17.10
CA TYR A 340 -14.31 -17.58 18.34
C TYR A 340 -13.90 -18.66 19.34
N PHE A 341 -13.90 -18.32 20.62
CA PHE A 341 -13.69 -19.25 21.72
C PHE A 341 -15.03 -19.87 22.10
N ARG A 342 -15.19 -21.16 21.84
CA ARG A 342 -16.40 -21.93 22.20
C ARG A 342 -16.14 -22.77 23.44
N PRO A 343 -17.07 -22.85 24.39
CA PRO A 343 -16.85 -23.61 25.62
C PRO A 343 -16.64 -25.10 25.29
N VAL A 344 -15.68 -25.74 25.98
CA VAL A 344 -15.32 -27.16 25.78
C VAL A 344 -16.44 -28.09 26.24
N ARG A 345 -17.24 -27.64 27.21
CA ARG A 345 -18.44 -28.31 27.71
C ARG A 345 -19.64 -27.42 27.37
N GLY A 346 -20.76 -28.04 27.01
CA GLY A 346 -21.99 -27.32 26.64
C GLY A 346 -22.42 -26.30 27.70
N PRO A 347 -23.25 -25.31 27.30
CA PRO A 347 -23.67 -24.22 28.18
C PRO A 347 -24.32 -24.70 29.49
#